data_AF-A0A843Z2G5-F1
#
_entry.id   AF-A0A843Z2G5-F1
#
_cell.length_a   1.000
_cell.length_b   1.000
_cell.length_c   1.000
_cell.angle_alpha   90.00
_cell.angle_beta   90.00
_cell.angle_gamma   90.00
#
_symmetry.space_group_name_H-M   'P 1'
#
loop_
_entity.id
_entity.type
_entity.pdbx_description
1 polymer ?
#
loop_
_entity_poly.entity_id
_entity_poly.type
_entity_poly.pdbx_seq_one_letter_code
_entity_poly.pdbx_strand_id
1 'polypeptide(L)'
;QSPTNTLSNVVDGTSFTLSKTGSTNVTVANDPTATTTAVTNFVNGYNALRTQLNGLTNIDTANKANNGPLAGDVSTKTLINQITDVLG
;
A
#
# COMPACT_ATOMS: atom_id res chain seq x y z
N GLN A 1 2.76 -29.27 28.64
CA GLN A 1 3.48 -29.91 27.52
C GLN A 1 2.77 -29.48 26.23
N SER A 2 3.43 -28.73 25.35
CA SER A 2 2.88 -28.52 24.00
C SER A 2 3.18 -29.77 23.16
N PRO A 3 2.22 -30.31 22.40
CA PRO A 3 2.44 -31.48 21.55
C PRO A 3 3.31 -31.17 20.30
N THR A 4 3.62 -29.90 20.06
CA THR A 4 4.39 -29.44 18.91
C THR A 4 5.57 -28.57 19.35
N ASN A 5 6.60 -28.50 18.49
CA ASN A 5 7.72 -27.57 18.65
C ASN A 5 7.34 -26.11 18.31
N THR A 6 6.07 -25.83 18.01
CA THR A 6 5.56 -24.48 17.77
C THR A 6 4.76 -24.02 18.98
N LEU A 7 5.20 -22.92 19.56
CA LEU A 7 4.65 -22.31 20.76
C LEU A 7 4.09 -20.93 20.39
N SER A 8 2.79 -20.85 20.15
CA SER A 8 2.09 -19.60 19.77
C SER A 8 1.42 -18.88 20.94
N ASN A 9 1.35 -19.52 22.11
CA ASN A 9 0.51 -19.06 23.23
C ASN A 9 1.32 -18.89 24.53
N VAL A 10 2.63 -18.67 24.43
CA VAL A 10 3.52 -18.55 25.59
C VAL A 10 3.74 -17.08 25.96
N VAL A 11 3.82 -16.21 24.96
CA VAL A 11 3.82 -14.76 25.11
C VAL A 11 2.86 -14.19 24.07
N ASP A 12 1.92 -13.35 24.50
CA ASP A 12 0.89 -12.79 23.63
C ASP A 12 1.51 -12.05 22.44
N GLY A 13 0.94 -12.29 21.24
CA GLY A 13 1.41 -11.66 20.00
C GLY A 13 2.71 -12.23 19.44
N THR A 14 3.23 -13.33 19.99
CA THR A 14 4.46 -13.99 19.49
C THR A 14 4.23 -15.44 19.13
N SER A 15 5.04 -15.95 18.20
CA SER A 15 5.07 -17.37 17.85
C SER A 15 6.51 -17.84 17.79
N PHE A 16 6.83 -18.90 18.54
CA PHE A 16 8.16 -19.49 18.61
C PHE A 16 8.17 -20.87 17.99
N THR A 17 9.19 -21.18 17.21
CA THR A 17 9.47 -22.54 16.73
C THR A 17 10.78 -23.02 17.34
N LEU A 18 10.71 -24.05 18.18
CA LEU A 18 11.87 -24.65 18.85
C LEU A 18 12.64 -25.53 17.87
N SER A 19 13.89 -25.17 17.59
CA SER A 19 14.74 -25.93 16.67
C SER A 19 15.70 -26.90 17.37
N LYS A 20 16.23 -26.55 18.54
CA LYS A 20 17.19 -27.33 19.34
C LYS A 20 17.10 -26.97 20.82
N THR A 21 17.62 -27.84 21.68
CA THR A 21 17.76 -27.58 23.12
C THR A 21 18.90 -26.60 23.39
N GLY A 22 18.72 -25.75 24.40
CA GLY A 22 19.70 -24.72 24.78
C GLY A 22 19.01 -23.50 25.39
N SER A 23 19.79 -22.46 25.67
CA SER A 23 19.30 -21.16 26.16
C SER A 23 19.57 -20.08 25.13
N THR A 24 18.61 -19.18 24.92
CA THR A 24 18.72 -18.04 24.01
C THR A 24 17.93 -16.86 24.55
N ASN A 25 18.30 -15.64 24.17
CA ASN A 25 17.56 -14.42 24.48
C ASN A 25 16.82 -13.95 23.23
N VAL A 26 15.53 -13.65 23.38
CA VAL A 26 14.70 -13.07 22.33
C VAL A 26 14.39 -11.62 22.71
N THR A 27 14.65 -10.69 21.80
CA THR A 27 14.30 -9.28 21.98
C THR A 27 13.15 -8.94 21.04
N VAL A 28 12.07 -8.39 21.58
CA VAL A 28 10.96 -7.82 20.81
C VAL A 28 11.17 -6.32 20.73
N ALA A 29 11.18 -5.79 19.51
CA ALA A 29 11.29 -4.36 19.24
C ALA A 29 10.23 -3.94 18.23
N ASN A 30 9.84 -2.67 18.26
CA ASN A 30 8.95 -2.10 17.26
C ASN A 30 9.67 -2.04 15.90
N ASP A 31 8.98 -2.47 14.84
CA ASP A 31 9.47 -2.38 13.46
C ASP A 31 8.65 -1.34 12.67
N PRO A 32 9.13 -0.08 12.55
CA PRO A 32 8.42 0.95 11.80
C PRO A 32 8.57 0.79 10.29
N THR A 33 9.38 -0.15 9.80
CA THR A 33 9.67 -0.29 8.37
C THR A 33 8.45 -0.80 7.60
N ALA A 34 7.65 -1.68 8.19
CA ALA A 34 6.41 -2.18 7.60
C ALA A 34 5.40 -1.04 7.37
N THR A 35 5.20 -0.18 8.37
CA THR A 35 4.33 1.00 8.26
C THR A 35 4.87 1.99 7.23
N THR A 36 6.16 2.28 7.26
CA THR A 36 6.81 3.20 6.29
C THR A 36 6.66 2.67 4.85
N THR A 37 6.82 1.37 4.66
CA THR A 37 6.66 0.70 3.37
C THR A 37 5.22 0.78 2.89
N ALA A 38 4.24 0.53 3.78
CA ALA A 38 2.82 0.63 3.44
C ALA A 38 2.44 2.04 2.98
N VAL A 39 2.90 3.09 3.69
CA VAL A 39 2.66 4.49 3.32
C VAL A 39 3.32 4.83 1.98
N THR A 40 4.57 4.41 1.79
CA THR A 40 5.30 4.65 0.53
C THR A 40 4.61 3.99 -0.66
N ASN A 41 4.18 2.73 -0.51
CA ASN A 41 3.45 2.00 -1.55
C ASN A 41 2.11 2.64 -1.87
N PHE A 42 1.40 3.15 -0.85
CA PHE A 42 0.16 3.88 -1.04
C PHE A 42 0.37 5.15 -1.87
N VAL A 43 1.35 5.99 -1.48
CA VAL A 43 1.67 7.24 -2.20
C VAL A 43 2.10 6.95 -3.65
N ASN A 44 2.90 5.91 -3.87
CA ASN A 44 3.30 5.50 -5.21
C ASN A 44 2.11 5.05 -6.06
N GLY A 45 1.21 4.24 -5.49
CA GLY A 45 -0.01 3.81 -6.17
C GLY A 45 -0.93 4.98 -6.54
N TYR A 46 -1.10 5.93 -5.62
CA TYR A 46 -1.85 7.16 -5.89
C TYR A 46 -1.23 7.99 -7.02
N ASN A 47 0.09 8.22 -6.97
CA ASN A 47 0.79 9.00 -7.99
C ASN A 47 0.74 8.32 -9.38
N ALA A 48 0.86 6.99 -9.41
CA ALA A 48 0.71 6.22 -10.64
C ALA A 48 -0.70 6.34 -11.23
N LEU A 49 -1.73 6.18 -10.37
CA LEU A 49 -3.12 6.34 -10.77
C LEU A 49 -3.39 7.74 -11.32
N ARG A 50 -2.93 8.78 -10.61
CA ARG A 50 -3.11 10.17 -11.03
C ARG A 50 -2.41 10.47 -12.36
N THR A 51 -1.22 9.92 -12.58
CA THR A 51 -0.50 10.05 -13.86
C THR A 51 -1.28 9.42 -15.00
N GLN A 52 -1.78 8.20 -14.80
CA GLN A 52 -2.57 7.49 -15.81
C GLN A 52 -3.86 8.24 -16.14
N LEU A 53 -4.58 8.69 -15.12
CA LEU A 53 -5.84 9.41 -15.28
C LEU A 53 -5.65 10.79 -15.93
N ASN A 54 -4.56 11.50 -15.62
CA ASN A 54 -4.20 12.74 -16.32
C ASN A 54 -3.95 12.46 -17.80
N GLY A 55 -3.17 11.42 -18.15
CA GLY A 55 -2.95 11.04 -19.55
C GLY A 55 -4.24 10.69 -20.29
N LEU A 56 -5.15 9.96 -19.63
CA LEU A 56 -6.43 9.58 -20.20
C LEU A 56 -7.40 10.75 -20.37
N THR A 57 -7.39 11.73 -19.46
CA THR A 57 -8.37 12.84 -19.43
C THR A 57 -7.82 14.19 -19.90
N ASN A 58 -6.57 14.22 -20.35
CA ASN A 58 -5.91 15.43 -20.83
C ASN A 58 -6.64 16.03 -22.03
N ILE A 59 -6.81 17.35 -22.02
CA ILE A 59 -7.37 18.13 -23.12
C ILE A 59 -6.28 19.09 -23.60
N ASP A 60 -5.77 18.84 -24.80
CA ASP A 60 -4.88 19.74 -25.52
C ASP A 60 -5.73 20.70 -26.38
N THR A 61 -5.75 21.96 -25.99
CA THR A 61 -6.48 23.02 -26.69
C THR A 61 -5.77 23.51 -27.94
N ALA A 62 -4.47 23.25 -28.08
CA ALA A 62 -3.67 23.63 -29.25
C ALA A 62 -3.75 22.56 -30.35
N ASN A 63 -3.81 21.27 -29.99
CA ASN A 63 -4.01 20.18 -30.93
C ASN A 63 -4.91 19.08 -30.35
N LYS A 64 -6.17 19.04 -30.79
CA LYS A 64 -7.17 18.06 -30.34
C LYS A 64 -6.77 16.60 -30.63
N ALA A 65 -5.85 16.33 -31.55
CA ALA A 65 -5.34 14.98 -31.83
C ALA A 65 -4.51 14.40 -30.66
N ASN A 66 -4.02 15.26 -29.76
CA ASN A 66 -3.26 14.86 -28.57
C ASN A 66 -4.15 14.65 -27.32
N ASN A 67 -5.48 14.76 -27.47
CA ASN A 67 -6.39 14.54 -26.36
C ASN A 67 -6.30 13.09 -25.88
N GLY A 68 -6.38 12.93 -24.56
CA GLY A 68 -6.54 11.61 -23.96
C GLY A 68 -7.87 10.97 -24.42
N PRO A 69 -7.95 9.63 -24.52
CA PRO A 69 -9.14 8.94 -25.00
C PRO A 69 -10.40 9.18 -24.13
N LEU A 70 -10.22 9.60 -22.87
CA LEU A 70 -11.28 9.92 -21.92
C LEU A 70 -11.42 11.43 -21.67
N ALA A 71 -10.89 12.28 -22.55
CA ALA A 71 -10.92 13.74 -22.41
C ALA A 71 -12.34 14.31 -22.20
N GLY A 72 -13.36 13.68 -22.79
CA GLY A 72 -14.77 14.03 -22.64
C GLY A 72 -15.54 13.25 -21.57
N ASP A 73 -14.88 12.32 -20.86
CA ASP A 73 -15.53 11.46 -19.87
C ASP A 73 -15.65 12.16 -18.51
N VAL A 74 -16.88 12.51 -18.15
CA VAL A 74 -17.23 13.17 -16.88
C VAL A 74 -17.19 12.24 -15.67
N SER A 75 -17.37 10.93 -15.86
CA SER A 75 -17.31 9.95 -14.77
C SER A 75 -15.88 9.76 -14.27
N THR A 76 -14.91 9.76 -15.18
CA THR A 76 -13.48 9.63 -14.87
C THR A 76 -12.99 10.87 -14.12
N LYS A 77 -13.42 12.07 -14.53
CA LYS A 77 -13.13 13.33 -13.83
C LYS A 77 -13.73 13.38 -12.42
N THR A 78 -14.94 12.85 -12.24
CA THR A 78 -15.62 12.79 -10.94
C THR A 78 -14.89 11.86 -9.97
N LEU A 79 -14.46 10.69 -10.44
CA LEU A 79 -13.67 9.74 -9.65
C LEU A 79 -12.33 10.34 -9.19
N ILE A 80 -11.62 11.05 -10.06
CA ILE A 80 -10.36 11.73 -9.70
C ILE A 80 -10.60 12.74 -8.57
N ASN A 81 -11.68 13.52 -8.66
CA ASN A 81 -11.99 14.53 -7.67
C ASN A 81 -12.33 13.89 -6.32
N GLN A 82 -13.10 12.80 -6.29
CA GLN A 82 -13.41 12.06 -5.06
C GLN A 82 -12.16 11.48 -4.40
N ILE A 83 -11.25 10.89 -5.19
CA ILE A 83 -9.99 10.33 -4.65
C ILE A 83 -9.10 11.46 -4.12
N THR A 84 -9.07 12.62 -4.78
CA THR A 84 -8.25 13.75 -4.32
C THR A 84 -8.84 14.39 -3.05
N ASP A 85 -10.15 14.44 -2.91
CA ASP A 85 -10.85 15.02 -1.74
C ASP A 85 -10.71 14.16 -0.48
N VAL A 86 -10.66 12.83 -0.62
CA VAL A 86 -10.45 11.92 0.53
C VAL A 86 -8.99 11.96 1.03
N LEU A 87 -8.06 12.41 0.19
CA LEU A 87 -6.61 12.34 0.45
C LEU A 87 -5.95 13.71 0.71
N GLY A 88 -6.63 14.81 0.39
CA GLY A 88 -6.21 16.18 0.68
C GLY A 88 -6.80 16.71 1.97
#